data_AF-A0A370ESA7-F1
#
_entry.id   AF-A0A370ESA7-F1
#
_cell.length_a   1.000
_cell.length_b   1.000
_cell.length_c   1.000
_cell.angle_alpha   90.00
_cell.angle_beta   90.00
_cell.angle_gamma   90.00
#
_symmetry.space_group_name_H-M   'P 1'
#
loop_
_entity.id
_entity.type
_entity.pdbx_description
1 polymer ?
#
loop_
_entity_poly.entity_id
_entity_poly.type
_entity_poly.pdbx_seq_one_letter_code
_entity_poly.pdbx_strand_id
1 'polypeptide(L)' 'MLDYGFFGRTLGPLGEAMDFVIYWLATGGRMMPPI' A
#
# COMPACT_ATOMS: atom_id res chain seq x y z
N MET A 1 -7.72 3.95 11.80
CA MET A 1 -6.87 2.93 11.13
C MET A 1 -7.16 3.10 9.65
N LEU A 2 -6.18 3.45 8.81
CA LEU A 2 -6.43 3.69 7.39
C LEU A 2 -6.54 2.31 6.72
N ASP A 3 -7.70 2.02 6.11
CA ASP A 3 -7.93 0.71 5.49
C ASP A 3 -6.90 0.48 4.38
N TYR A 4 -6.25 -0.68 4.40
CA TYR A 4 -5.34 -1.06 3.33
C TYR A 4 -6.08 -1.08 1.97
N GLY A 5 -5.48 -0.51 0.93
CA GLY A 5 -6.14 -0.36 -0.38
C GLY A 5 -7.05 0.88 -0.49
N PHE A 6 -7.05 1.77 0.52
CA PHE A 6 -7.82 3.02 0.46
C PHE A 6 -7.36 3.92 -0.69
N PHE A 7 -6.05 4.06 -0.87
CA PHE A 7 -5.51 4.92 -1.93
C PHE A 7 -5.71 4.30 -3.31
N GLY A 8 -5.48 2.99 -3.48
CA GLY A 8 -5.70 2.27 -4.74
C GLY A 8 -7.11 2.41 -5.29
N ARG A 9 -8.12 2.34 -4.42
CA ARG A 9 -9.54 2.57 -4.81
C ARG A 9 -9.85 4.00 -5.23
N THR A 10 -9.10 4.97 -4.72
CA THR A 10 -9.39 6.41 -4.92
C THR A 10 -8.57 7.02 -6.06
N LEU A 11 -7.31 6.61 -6.20
CA LEU A 11 -6.32 7.21 -7.10
C LEU A 11 -5.87 6.25 -8.21
N GLY A 12 -6.46 5.05 -8.29
CA GLY A 12 -6.11 4.03 -9.27
C GLY A 12 -4.65 3.58 -9.12
N PRO A 13 -3.87 3.46 -10.21
CA PRO A 13 -2.50 2.93 -10.17
C PRO A 13 -1.55 3.70 -9.24
N LEU A 14 -1.69 5.03 -9.13
CA LEU A 14 -0.90 5.83 -8.21
C LEU A 14 -1.22 5.49 -6.75
N GLY A 15 -2.50 5.24 -6.48
CA GLY A 15 -2.98 4.87 -5.16
C GLY A 15 -2.45 3.52 -4.72
N GLU A 16 -2.38 2.54 -5.61
CA GLU A 16 -1.79 1.24 -5.30
C GLU A 16 -0.29 1.35 -4.97
N ALA A 17 0.44 2.20 -5.70
CA ALA A 17 1.83 2.48 -5.38
C ALA A 17 1.98 3.13 -3.99
N MET A 18 1.08 4.04 -3.62
CA MET A 18 1.07 4.63 -2.28
C MET A 18 0.77 3.60 -1.19
N ASP A 19 -0.24 2.74 -1.40
CA ASP A 19 -0.57 1.67 -0.46
C ASP A 19 0.61 0.69 -0.28
N PHE A 20 1.34 0.40 -1.36
CA PHE A 20 2.55 -0.44 -1.32
C PHE A 20 3.70 0.23 -0.54
N VAL A 21 3.97 1.52 -0.80
CA VAL A 21 5.01 2.28 -0.10
C VAL A 21 4.69 2.42 1.38
N ILE A 22 3.43 2.71 1.73
CA ILE A 22 2.99 2.81 3.13
C ILE A 22 3.16 1.46 3.83
N TYR A 23 2.78 0.36 3.19
CA TYR A 23 3.01 -0.98 3.73
C TYR A 23 4.50 -1.28 3.94
N TRP A 24 5.34 -0.96 2.95
CA TRP A 24 6.79 -1.17 3.03
C TRP A 24 7.39 -0.38 4.21
N LEU A 25 7.01 0.88 4.39
CA LEU A 25 7.45 1.72 5.51
C LEU A 25 6.96 1.15 6.86
N ALA A 26 5.67 0.79 6.95
CA ALA A 26 5.07 0.26 8.18
C ALA A 26 5.68 -1.07 8.64
N THR A 27 6.17 -1.88 7.69
CA THR A 27 6.74 -3.21 7.96
C THR A 27 8.27 -3.24 8.06
N GLY A 28 8.93 -2.07 8.01
CA GLY A 28 10.39 -1.97 8.11
C GLY A 28 11.12 -2.50 6.87
N GLY A 29 10.52 -2.32 5.70
CA GLY A 29 11.11 -2.63 4.41
C GLY A 29 10.89 -4.05 3.90
N ARG A 30 9.90 -4.77 4.45
CA ARG A 30 9.52 -6.09 3.95
C ARG A 30 8.77 -5.95 2.64
N MET A 31 9.14 -6.78 1.66
CA MET A 31 8.37 -6.89 0.43
C MET A 31 7.00 -7.47 0.76
N MET A 32 5.98 -6.93 0.09
CA MET A 32 4.60 -7.41 0.22
C MET A 32 4.55 -8.91 -0.11
N PRO A 33 4.00 -9.75 0.77
CA PRO A 33 3.86 -11.17 0.46
C PRO A 33 3.04 -11.31 -0.83
N PRO A 34 3.44 -12.22 -1.75
CA PRO A 34 2.64 -12.50 -2.93
C PRO A 34 1.29 -13.03 -2.44
N ILE A 35 0.24 -12.28 -2.76
CA ILE A 35 -1.16 -12.59 -2.46
C ILE A 35 -1.63 -13.66 -3.44
#